data_AF-A0A0B1RSL6-F1
#
_entry.id   AF-A0A0B1RSL6-F1
#
_cell.length_a   1.000
_cell.length_b   1.000
_cell.length_c   1.000
_cell.angle_alpha   90.00
_cell.angle_beta   90.00
_cell.angle_gamma   90.00
#
_symmetry.space_group_name_H-M   'P 1'
#
loop_
_entity.id
_entity.type
_entity.pdbx_description
1 polymer ?
#
loop_
_entity_poly.entity_id
_entity_poly.type
_entity_poly.pdbx_seq_one_letter_code
_entity_poly.pdbx_strand_id
1 'polypeptide(L)'
;MAASDANSCVYLSDTAKQIKNKINKYAFSGGQASIEEHRALGGNCDVDQYTSGEMLTGELKKLAIDEVTKVILEMQERRKHVTDEVLDEFLKIRPLKYKY
;
A
#
# COMPACT_ATOMS: atom_id res chain seq x y z
N MET A 1 -2.54 -12.28 -2.89
CA MET A 1 -1.83 -11.31 -3.77
C MET A 1 -1.30 -12.07 -4.97
N ALA A 2 -1.81 -11.81 -6.17
CA ALA A 2 -1.34 -12.44 -7.40
C ALA A 2 -1.08 -11.35 -8.45
N ALA A 3 0.12 -11.34 -9.03
CA ALA A 3 0.48 -10.33 -10.04
C ALA A 3 -0.37 -10.44 -11.33
N SER A 4 -1.06 -11.56 -11.53
CA SER A 4 -1.96 -11.82 -12.65
C SER A 4 -3.31 -11.10 -12.54
N ASP A 5 -3.77 -10.77 -11.34
CA ASP A 5 -4.99 -9.98 -11.14
C ASP A 5 -4.64 -8.55 -10.75
N ALA A 6 -4.87 -7.64 -11.69
CA ALA A 6 -4.57 -6.22 -11.57
C ALA A 6 -5.30 -5.52 -10.41
N ASN A 7 -6.40 -6.08 -9.93
CA ASN A 7 -7.20 -5.51 -8.83
C ASN A 7 -6.83 -6.10 -7.46
N SER A 8 -6.12 -7.22 -7.45
CA SER A 8 -5.71 -7.89 -6.20
C SER A 8 -4.47 -7.27 -5.55
N CYS A 9 -3.69 -6.48 -6.31
CA CYS A 9 -2.41 -5.92 -5.86
C CYS A 9 -2.31 -4.42 -6.16
N VAL A 10 -1.61 -3.71 -5.27
CA VAL A 10 -1.10 -2.35 -5.53
C VAL A 10 0.28 -2.49 -6.16
N TYR A 11 0.46 -2.00 -7.39
CA TYR A 11 1.73 -2.06 -8.10
C TYR A 11 2.58 -0.84 -7.82
N LEU A 12 3.90 -1.00 -7.91
CA LEU A 12 4.85 0.12 -7.77
C LEU A 12 4.72 1.17 -8.89
N SER A 13 4.07 0.83 -10.00
CA SER A 13 3.75 1.73 -11.11
C SER A 13 2.38 2.41 -10.97
N ASP A 14 1.60 2.08 -9.94
CA ASP A 14 0.29 2.69 -9.77
C ASP A 14 0.40 4.18 -9.42
N THR A 15 -0.53 4.97 -9.95
CA THR A 15 -0.70 6.38 -9.58
C THR A 15 -1.44 6.50 -8.24
N ALA A 16 -1.28 7.63 -7.55
CA ALA A 16 -2.02 7.92 -6.31
C ALA A 16 -3.54 7.74 -6.45
N LYS A 17 -4.11 8.08 -7.61
CA LYS A 17 -5.54 7.87 -7.91
C LYS A 17 -5.90 6.38 -8.01
N GLN A 18 -5.04 5.57 -8.65
CA GLN A 18 -5.25 4.12 -8.76
C GLN A 18 -5.13 3.45 -7.39
N ILE A 19 -4.14 3.82 -6.57
CA ILE A 19 -3.96 3.33 -5.19
C ILE A 19 -5.23 3.60 -4.37
N LYS A 20 -5.70 4.86 -4.40
CA LYS A 20 -6.94 5.27 -3.73
C LYS A 20 -8.15 4.44 -4.18
N ASN A 21 -8.31 4.21 -5.47
CA ASN A 21 -9.43 3.46 -6.01
C ASN A 21 -9.37 1.97 -5.60
N LYS A 22 -8.18 1.37 -5.64
CA LYS A 22 -7.99 -0.03 -5.28
C LYS A 22 -8.26 -0.28 -3.81
N ILE A 23 -7.76 0.58 -2.93
CA ILE A 23 -7.99 0.46 -1.48
C ILE A 23 -9.46 0.70 -1.13
N ASN A 24 -10.11 1.70 -1.73
CA ASN A 24 -11.51 1.96 -1.42
C ASN A 24 -12.45 0.86 -1.92
N LYS A 25 -12.26 0.37 -3.16
CA LYS A 25 -13.18 -0.58 -3.80
C LYS A 25 -12.88 -2.05 -3.54
N TYR A 26 -11.60 -2.43 -3.50
CA TYR A 26 -11.20 -3.84 -3.50
C TYR A 26 -10.57 -4.30 -2.19
N ALA A 27 -10.07 -3.39 -1.33
CA ALA A 27 -9.62 -3.80 -0.01
C ALA A 27 -10.81 -4.23 0.84
N PHE A 28 -10.76 -5.48 1.29
CA PHE A 28 -11.73 -6.04 2.23
C PHE A 28 -11.81 -5.17 3.49
N SER A 29 -13.03 -4.96 3.97
CA SER A 29 -13.29 -4.24 5.23
C SER A 29 -13.86 -5.23 6.24
N GLY A 30 -13.33 -5.21 7.47
CA GLY A 30 -13.93 -5.90 8.61
C GLY A 30 -15.02 -5.09 9.33
N GLY A 31 -15.47 -3.96 8.76
CA GLY A 31 -16.52 -3.10 9.34
C GLY A 31 -17.93 -3.54 8.95
N GLN A 32 -18.93 -2.97 9.62
CA GLN A 32 -20.34 -3.27 9.34
C GLN A 32 -20.85 -2.57 8.08
N ALA A 33 -22.00 -3.02 7.57
CA ALA A 33 -22.61 -2.48 6.35
C ALA A 33 -23.15 -1.04 6.53
N SER A 34 -23.63 -0.72 7.73
CA SER A 34 -24.14 0.61 8.08
C SER A 34 -23.29 1.30 9.15
N ILE A 35 -23.34 2.63 9.17
CA ILE A 35 -22.63 3.47 10.17
C ILE A 35 -23.16 3.19 11.57
N GLU A 36 -24.47 2.97 11.71
CA GLU A 36 -25.14 2.73 12.98
C GLU A 36 -24.71 1.38 13.58
N GLU A 37 -24.71 0.32 12.78
CA GLU A 37 -24.21 -0.99 13.19
C GLU A 37 -22.71 -0.95 13.49
N HIS A 38 -21.92 -0.19 12.72
CA HIS A 38 -20.48 -0.10 12.94
C HIS A 38 -20.13 0.63 14.24
N ARG A 39 -20.94 1.61 14.66
CA ARG A 39 -20.79 2.26 15.97
C ARG A 39 -21.26 1.39 17.13
N ALA A 40 -22.25 0.53 16.91
CA ALA A 40 -22.81 -0.33 17.95
C ALA A 40 -22.01 -1.63 18.16
N LEU A 41 -21.52 -2.22 17.07
CA LEU A 41 -20.84 -3.53 17.05
C LEU A 41 -19.32 -3.40 16.82
N GLY A 42 -18.84 -2.21 16.48
CA GLY A 42 -17.46 -2.02 16.07
C GLY A 42 -17.14 -2.65 14.71
N GLY A 43 -15.87 -2.65 14.34
CA GLY A 43 -15.35 -3.46 13.26
C GLY A 43 -14.31 -4.45 13.75
N ASN A 44 -14.09 -5.52 12.98
CA ASN A 44 -13.07 -6.48 13.31
C ASN A 44 -11.69 -5.95 12.89
N CYS A 45 -10.97 -5.33 13.82
CA CYS A 45 -9.53 -5.24 13.78
C CYS A 45 -9.01 -5.86 15.06
N ASP A 46 -7.96 -6.66 14.97
CA ASP A 46 -7.28 -7.22 16.13
C ASP A 46 -6.60 -6.14 17.04
N VAL A 47 -6.95 -4.84 16.91
CA VAL A 47 -6.39 -3.70 17.65
C VAL A 47 -7.47 -2.62 17.96
N ASP A 48 -7.53 -2.20 19.23
CA ASP A 48 -8.63 -1.58 19.99
C ASP A 48 -9.48 -0.42 19.40
N GLN A 49 -9.03 0.36 18.41
CA GLN A 49 -9.73 1.61 18.00
C GLN A 49 -10.77 1.43 16.89
N TYR A 50 -10.63 0.41 16.05
CA TYR A 50 -11.66 0.06 15.06
C TYR A 50 -12.72 -0.85 15.68
N THR A 51 -12.34 -1.60 16.71
CA THR A 51 -13.18 -2.51 17.48
C THR A 51 -14.19 -1.76 18.35
N SER A 52 -13.88 -0.53 18.77
CA SER A 52 -14.82 0.33 19.50
C SER A 52 -15.87 1.01 18.60
N GLY A 53 -15.69 1.00 17.28
CA GLY A 53 -16.57 1.70 16.34
C GLY A 53 -16.39 3.23 16.32
N GLU A 54 -15.38 3.76 17.01
CA GLU A 54 -15.04 5.18 17.00
C GLU A 54 -14.45 5.63 15.66
N MET A 55 -13.62 4.78 15.04
CA MET A 55 -13.01 5.02 13.73
C MET A 55 -13.79 4.29 12.63
N LEU A 56 -14.24 5.02 11.61
CA LEU A 56 -14.95 4.42 10.48
C LEU A 56 -13.96 3.73 9.53
N THR A 57 -14.42 2.69 8.81
CA THR A 57 -13.64 2.02 7.74
C THR A 57 -13.02 3.03 6.75
N GLY A 58 -13.76 4.09 6.41
CA GLY A 58 -13.28 5.10 5.47
C GLY A 58 -12.07 5.89 5.98
N GLU A 59 -11.99 6.15 7.29
CA GLU A 59 -10.89 6.88 7.91
C GLU A 59 -9.63 6.01 7.98
N LEU A 60 -9.78 4.73 8.37
CA LEU A 60 -8.70 3.76 8.38
C LEU A 60 -8.13 3.54 6.97
N LYS A 61 -9.00 3.39 5.96
CA LYS A 61 -8.58 3.28 4.57
C LYS A 61 -7.86 4.54 4.08
N LYS A 62 -8.25 5.73 4.53
CA LYS A 62 -7.57 6.97 4.16
C LYS A 62 -6.14 7.02 4.69
N LEU A 63 -5.93 6.68 5.96
CA LEU A 63 -4.58 6.58 6.55
C LEU A 63 -3.72 5.57 5.79
N ALA A 64 -4.29 4.41 5.45
CA ALA A 64 -3.59 3.41 4.66
C ALA A 64 -3.23 3.91 3.25
N ILE A 65 -4.14 4.64 2.58
CA ILE A 65 -3.87 5.24 1.27
C ILE A 65 -2.70 6.22 1.35
N ASP A 66 -2.68 7.07 2.37
CA ASP A 66 -1.67 8.12 2.51
C ASP A 66 -0.27 7.51 2.72
N GLU A 67 -0.12 6.53 3.61
CA GLU A 67 1.15 5.83 3.85
C GLU A 67 1.63 5.02 2.63
N VAL A 68 0.74 4.25 2.00
CA VAL A 68 1.08 3.45 0.82
C VAL A 68 1.48 4.35 -0.35
N THR A 69 0.77 5.47 -0.55
CA THR A 69 1.08 6.43 -1.61
C THR A 69 2.45 7.05 -1.40
N LYS A 70 2.79 7.43 -0.16
CA LYS A 70 4.11 7.98 0.17
C LYS A 70 5.25 7.03 -0.21
N VAL A 71 5.17 5.77 0.22
CA VAL A 71 6.20 4.76 -0.06
C VAL A 71 6.36 4.54 -1.58
N ILE A 72 5.25 4.45 -2.32
CA ILE A 72 5.29 4.23 -3.77
C ILE A 72 5.91 5.43 -4.49
N LEU A 73 5.55 6.66 -4.12
CA LEU A 73 6.13 7.87 -4.73
C LEU A 73 7.64 7.94 -4.49
N GLU A 74 8.11 7.69 -3.27
CA GLU A 74 9.54 7.65 -2.95
C GLU A 74 10.30 6.58 -3.75
N MET A 75 9.67 5.42 -4.00
CA MET A 75 10.25 4.38 -4.86
C MET A 75 10.27 4.78 -6.33
N GLN A 76 9.21 5.43 -6.82
CA GLN A 76 9.14 5.93 -8.19
C GLN A 76 10.19 7.02 -8.45
N GLU A 77 10.42 7.91 -7.49
CA GLU A 77 11.47 8.93 -7.57
C GLU A 77 12.86 8.29 -7.61
N ARG A 78 13.15 7.37 -6.69
CA ARG A 78 14.42 6.61 -6.71
C ARG A 78 14.63 5.85 -8.01
N ARG A 79 13.57 5.28 -8.58
CA ARG A 79 13.62 4.58 -9.86
C ARG A 79 13.99 5.50 -11.04
N LYS A 80 13.63 6.79 -11.00
CA LYS A 80 14.01 7.76 -12.05
C LYS A 80 15.52 8.03 -12.08
N HIS A 81 16.21 7.84 -10.97
CA HIS A 81 17.66 8.00 -10.88
C HIS A 81 18.43 6.77 -11.37
N VAL A 82 17.75 5.66 -11.70
CA VAL A 82 18.38 4.47 -12.27
C VAL A 82 18.57 4.68 -13.77
N THR A 83 19.80 4.98 -14.18
CA THR A 83 20.20 5.09 -15.58
C THR A 83 20.73 3.76 -16.11
N ASP A 84 20.82 3.63 -17.44
CA ASP A 84 21.40 2.44 -18.08
C ASP A 84 22.88 2.25 -17.69
N GLU A 85 23.61 3.33 -17.43
CA GLU A 85 24.99 3.30 -16.94
C GLU A 85 25.09 2.67 -15.55
N VAL A 86 24.17 3.06 -14.64
CA VAL A 86 24.06 2.46 -13.30
C VAL A 86 23.69 0.98 -13.45
N LEU A 87 22.74 0.65 -14.32
CA LEU A 87 22.34 -0.74 -14.58
C LEU A 87 23.53 -1.59 -15.02
N ASP A 88 24.31 -1.11 -15.99
CA ASP A 88 25.50 -1.80 -16.49
C ASP A 88 26.56 -1.97 -15.40
N GLU A 89 26.76 -0.98 -14.53
CA GLU A 89 27.68 -1.07 -13.40
C GLU A 89 27.22 -2.12 -12.37
N PHE A 90 25.91 -2.26 -12.16
CA PHE A 90 25.33 -3.28 -11.28
C PHE A 90 25.35 -4.69 -11.90
N LEU A 91 25.24 -4.81 -13.23
CA LEU A 91 25.25 -6.10 -13.93
C LEU A 91 26.67 -6.60 -14.26
N LYS A 92 27.69 -5.73 -14.27
CA LYS A 92 29.09 -6.11 -14.47
C LYS A 92 29.59 -7.00 -13.34
N ILE A 93 30.19 -8.14 -13.69
CA ILE A 93 30.88 -9.02 -12.75
C ILE A 93 32.10 -8.28 -12.22
N ARG A 94 32.06 -7.89 -10.95
CA ARG A 94 33.14 -7.15 -10.27
C ARG A 94 33.28 -7.62 -8.82
N PRO A 95 34.48 -7.55 -8.22
CA PRO A 95 34.64 -7.81 -6.80
C PRO A 95 33.87 -6.75 -5.99
N LEU A 96 33.08 -7.20 -5.01
CA LEU A 96 32.38 -6.30 -4.10
C LEU A 96 33.37 -5.61 -3.16
N LYS A 97 32.98 -4.43 -2.66
CA LYS A 97 33.80 -3.61 -1.76
C LYS A 97 34.16 -4.34 -0.45
N TYR A 98 33.37 -5.33 -0.06
CA TYR A 98 33.57 -6.10 1.16
C TYR A 98 34.13 -7.49 0.82
N LYS A 99 35.26 -7.82 1.45
CA LYS A 99 35.76 -9.19 1.53
C LYS A 99 35.30 -9.75 2.88
N TYR A 100 34.52 -10.82 2.84
CA TYR A 100 34.28 -11.66 4.02
C TYR A 100 35.50 -12.53 4.29
#